data_AF-A0A520R2P4-F1
#
_entry.id   AF-A0A520R2P4-F1
#
_cell.length_a   1.000
_cell.length_b   1.000
_cell.length_c   1.000
_cell.angle_alpha   90.00
_cell.angle_beta   90.00
_cell.angle_gamma   90.00
#
_symmetry.space_group_name_H-M   'P 1'
#
loop_
_entity.id
_entity.type
_entity.pdbx_description
1 polymer ?
#
loop_
_entity_poly.entity_id
_entity_poly.type
_entity_poly.pdbx_seq_one_letter_code
_entity_poly.pdbx_strand_id
1 'polypeptide(L)'
;MLACAPFRGVAAAQPDEEAVARLETLGAQLVGDDADARQSAYDTLTRLSEDDLPAIEARLESLSRSRPPRNWASDILNRFRRHGSPAEGEDPDIAPGVLVELNQTHTIDMERLRVRLMAEPLLLFRSLEHIGTHAAHTLAFRVIALDEGLWLPEARNWVRRRGAGVLAAAITARGHDDRYVRRWSRWAVEHLGAEDPGRVVQSLDEAQLPDVLRAYASIRMQSAMRVIVSYVDSERRSVRHAARWAMEQYGGNAIWILRTAHHNETGEHAPREWGWRRLTEQLYEHVDARRLAPVRAALDEGIAARDAGDLETMRARFDAVLARAPELEAADPVAEGYAQLGSAWLEEGRFADAAWAHRRALRLAPEHPRASAWRGAVGRAQAELDRARGVLDARHYEAHPTDEAAVAALASVPSTARASARGTARERWGFAAAGIMVLLGLALLWRPRRTEAVDPALDDTTLDETLEAPSLPEADVTLADQTLPG
;
A
#
# COMPACT_ATOMS: atom_id res chain seq x y z
N MET A 1 -31.42 14.03 -0.82
CA MET A 1 -30.11 13.81 -1.44
C MET A 1 -29.06 14.08 -0.38
N LEU A 2 -28.61 13.02 0.29
CA LEU A 2 -27.49 13.07 1.24
C LEU A 2 -26.27 12.59 0.46
N ALA A 3 -25.24 13.42 0.37
CA ALA A 3 -23.92 12.96 -0.07
C ALA A 3 -23.53 11.77 0.83
N CYS A 4 -22.99 10.70 0.24
CA CYS A 4 -22.46 9.57 1.01
C CYS A 4 -21.37 10.11 1.95
N ALA A 5 -21.67 10.22 3.25
CA ALA A 5 -20.70 10.66 4.24
C ALA A 5 -19.45 9.75 4.17
N PRO A 6 -18.23 10.31 4.27
CA PRO A 6 -17.01 9.51 4.17
C PRO A 6 -16.95 8.51 5.34
N PHE A 7 -16.56 7.27 5.05
CA PHE A 7 -16.11 6.35 6.09
C PHE A 7 -14.84 6.94 6.70
N ARG A 8 -14.89 7.35 7.97
CA ARG A 8 -13.69 7.82 8.66
C ARG A 8 -12.66 6.68 8.74
N GLY A 9 -11.58 6.79 7.97
CA GLY A 9 -10.33 6.05 8.19
C GLY A 9 -10.00 4.90 7.24
N VAL A 10 -10.53 4.85 6.02
CA VAL A 10 -10.27 3.71 5.10
C VAL A 10 -9.14 3.98 4.09
N ALA A 11 -8.96 5.22 3.64
CA ALA A 11 -7.80 5.61 2.83
C ALA A 11 -7.16 6.87 3.44
N ALA A 12 -5.97 6.71 4.03
CA ALA A 12 -5.15 7.84 4.49
C ALA A 12 -4.37 8.51 3.35
N ALA A 13 -4.31 7.88 2.17
CA ALA A 13 -3.65 8.41 0.99
C ALA A 13 -4.63 9.18 0.11
N GLN A 14 -4.21 10.35 -0.38
CA GLN A 14 -4.95 11.06 -1.41
C GLN A 14 -5.00 10.19 -2.68
N PRO A 15 -6.14 10.15 -3.39
CA PRO A 15 -6.25 9.39 -4.62
C PRO A 15 -5.30 9.98 -5.66
N ASP A 16 -4.48 9.12 -6.26
CA ASP A 16 -3.67 9.50 -7.42
C ASP A 16 -4.61 9.93 -8.57
N GLU A 17 -4.43 11.15 -9.08
CA GLU A 17 -5.26 11.72 -10.14
C GLU A 17 -5.19 10.87 -11.41
N GLU A 18 -4.04 10.26 -11.70
CA GLU A 18 -3.86 9.37 -12.85
C GLU A 18 -4.68 8.08 -12.69
N ALA A 19 -4.64 7.47 -11.50
CA ALA A 19 -5.44 6.28 -11.19
C ALA A 19 -6.95 6.55 -11.27
N VAL A 20 -7.42 7.71 -10.83
CA VAL A 20 -8.83 8.12 -10.95
C VAL A 20 -9.23 8.31 -12.42
N ALA A 21 -8.41 9.02 -13.20
CA ALA A 21 -8.65 9.24 -14.63
C ALA A 21 -8.66 7.92 -15.42
N ARG A 22 -7.82 6.95 -15.02
CA ARG A 22 -7.83 5.60 -15.59
C ARG A 22 -9.15 4.87 -15.34
N LEU A 23 -9.70 4.90 -14.12
CA LEU A 23 -11.01 4.27 -13.83
C LEU A 23 -12.14 4.93 -14.63
N GLU A 24 -12.11 6.25 -14.80
CA GLU A 24 -13.07 6.96 -15.64
C GLU A 24 -12.98 6.55 -17.12
N THR A 25 -11.75 6.40 -17.62
CA THR A 25 -11.46 5.93 -18.98
C THR A 25 -11.96 4.51 -19.20
N LEU A 26 -11.71 3.60 -18.25
CA LEU A 26 -12.23 2.22 -18.29
C LEU A 26 -13.77 2.21 -18.32
N GLY A 27 -14.41 3.05 -17.50
CA GLY A 27 -15.87 3.19 -17.54
C GLY A 27 -16.39 3.74 -18.88
N ALA A 28 -15.63 4.59 -19.57
CA ALA A 28 -15.99 5.08 -20.90
C ALA A 28 -15.80 4.00 -21.98
N GLN A 29 -14.71 3.24 -21.92
CA GLN A 29 -14.45 2.08 -22.79
C GLN A 29 -15.55 1.02 -22.65
N LEU A 30 -16.08 0.81 -21.44
CA LEU A 30 -17.17 -0.12 -21.18
C LEU A 30 -18.44 0.18 -22.01
N VAL A 31 -18.68 1.43 -22.41
CA VAL A 31 -19.82 1.82 -23.26
C VAL A 31 -19.44 2.22 -24.69
N GLY A 32 -18.14 2.20 -25.02
CA GLY A 32 -17.62 2.49 -26.37
C GLY A 32 -18.09 1.48 -27.41
N ASP A 33 -17.81 1.71 -28.68
CA ASP A 33 -18.26 0.81 -29.76
C ASP A 33 -17.37 -0.41 -29.98
N ASP A 34 -16.11 -0.32 -29.54
CA ASP A 34 -15.14 -1.41 -29.63
C ASP A 34 -15.47 -2.50 -28.59
N ALA A 35 -15.83 -3.69 -29.09
CA ALA A 35 -16.15 -4.85 -28.28
C ALA A 35 -14.94 -5.40 -27.53
N ASP A 36 -13.74 -5.33 -28.11
CA ASP A 36 -12.50 -5.82 -27.47
C ASP A 36 -12.09 -4.87 -26.34
N ALA A 37 -12.17 -3.55 -26.58
CA ALA A 37 -11.96 -2.56 -25.53
C ALA A 37 -12.99 -2.70 -24.39
N ARG A 38 -14.25 -3.00 -24.72
CA ARG A 38 -15.30 -3.26 -23.72
C ARG A 38 -14.97 -4.47 -22.86
N GLN A 39 -14.57 -5.58 -23.48
CA GLN A 39 -14.17 -6.80 -22.78
C GLN A 39 -12.97 -6.53 -21.85
N SER A 40 -11.93 -5.87 -22.38
CA SER A 40 -10.74 -5.50 -21.58
C SER A 40 -11.08 -4.59 -20.40
N ALA A 41 -11.98 -3.62 -20.59
CA ALA A 41 -12.43 -2.73 -19.52
C ALA A 41 -13.21 -3.49 -18.46
N TYR A 42 -14.09 -4.41 -18.87
CA TYR A 42 -14.82 -5.28 -17.94
C TYR A 42 -13.88 -6.15 -17.10
N ASP A 43 -12.92 -6.83 -17.75
CA ASP A 43 -11.98 -7.72 -17.06
C ASP A 43 -11.11 -6.95 -16.07
N THR A 44 -10.68 -5.74 -16.45
CA THR A 44 -9.88 -4.86 -15.59
C THR A 44 -10.69 -4.34 -14.40
N LEU A 45 -11.89 -3.81 -14.62
CA LEU A 45 -12.75 -3.26 -13.56
C LEU A 45 -13.21 -4.33 -12.56
N THR A 46 -13.23 -5.60 -12.96
CA THR A 46 -13.60 -6.73 -12.09
C THR A 46 -12.41 -7.21 -11.23
N ARG A 47 -11.17 -6.86 -11.60
CA ARG A 47 -9.92 -7.38 -11.00
C ARG A 47 -8.88 -6.29 -10.72
N LEU A 48 -9.30 -5.16 -10.15
CA LEU A 48 -8.39 -4.12 -9.65
C LEU A 48 -7.64 -4.60 -8.40
N SER A 49 -6.49 -3.99 -8.12
CA SER A 49 -5.64 -4.32 -6.98
C SER A 49 -5.94 -3.46 -5.75
N GLU A 50 -5.32 -3.79 -4.61
CA GLU A 50 -5.43 -3.01 -3.38
C GLU A 50 -4.91 -1.56 -3.53
N ASP A 51 -3.94 -1.33 -4.43
CA ASP A 51 -3.43 0.01 -4.74
C ASP A 51 -4.50 0.93 -5.34
N ASP A 52 -5.55 0.35 -5.93
CA ASP A 52 -6.63 1.10 -6.58
C ASP A 52 -7.72 1.56 -5.59
N LEU A 53 -7.68 1.15 -4.32
CA LEU A 53 -8.73 1.49 -3.34
C LEU A 53 -9.01 3.00 -3.22
N PRO A 54 -8.01 3.90 -3.16
CA PRO A 54 -8.26 5.35 -3.14
C PRO A 54 -8.98 5.84 -4.40
N ALA A 55 -8.59 5.33 -5.57
CA ALA A 55 -9.21 5.69 -6.84
C ALA A 55 -10.66 5.15 -6.94
N ILE A 56 -10.90 3.92 -6.47
CA ILE A 56 -12.25 3.34 -6.36
C ILE A 56 -13.11 4.21 -5.45
N GLU A 57 -12.60 4.63 -4.30
CA GLU A 57 -13.33 5.49 -3.36
C GLU A 57 -13.75 6.83 -4.01
N ALA A 58 -12.81 7.50 -4.68
CA ALA A 58 -13.08 8.74 -5.42
C ALA A 58 -14.09 8.52 -6.54
N ARG A 59 -14.01 7.38 -7.23
CA ARG A 59 -14.93 7.05 -8.32
C ARG A 59 -16.35 6.76 -7.83
N LEU A 60 -16.50 6.01 -6.73
CA LEU A 60 -17.79 5.79 -6.08
C LEU A 60 -18.42 7.10 -5.59
N GLU A 61 -17.60 8.02 -5.08
CA GLU A 61 -18.04 9.37 -4.71
C GLU A 61 -18.59 10.14 -5.93
N SER A 62 -17.88 10.11 -7.06
CA SER A 62 -18.36 10.72 -8.31
C SER A 62 -19.69 10.10 -8.78
N LEU A 63 -19.78 8.76 -8.80
CA LEU A 63 -20.98 8.03 -9.19
C LEU A 63 -22.17 8.31 -8.26
N SER A 64 -21.93 8.60 -6.98
CA SER A 64 -23.00 8.95 -6.03
C SER A 64 -23.75 10.24 -6.39
N ARG A 65 -23.10 11.16 -7.12
CA ARG A 65 -23.68 12.45 -7.53
C ARG A 65 -24.62 12.32 -8.72
N SER A 66 -24.58 11.20 -9.44
CA SER A 66 -25.34 10.99 -10.67
C SER A 66 -25.88 9.57 -10.69
N ARG A 67 -26.96 9.33 -9.93
CA ARG A 67 -27.68 8.05 -9.91
C ARG A 67 -28.90 8.06 -10.83
N PRO A 68 -29.17 6.96 -11.55
CA PRO A 68 -30.39 6.84 -12.34
C PRO A 68 -31.63 6.74 -11.43
N PRO A 69 -32.83 7.08 -11.92
CA PRO A 69 -34.09 6.79 -11.26
C PRO A 69 -34.20 5.32 -10.81
N ARG A 70 -34.76 5.10 -9.61
CA ARG A 70 -34.83 3.78 -8.97
C ARG A 70 -35.43 2.68 -9.86
N ASN A 71 -36.49 3.00 -10.61
CA ASN A 71 -37.13 2.04 -11.51
C ASN A 71 -36.20 1.59 -12.64
N TRP A 72 -35.44 2.52 -13.23
CA TRP A 72 -34.44 2.18 -14.26
C TRP A 72 -33.28 1.38 -13.68
N ALA A 73 -32.74 1.80 -12.53
CA ALA A 73 -31.70 1.07 -11.83
C ALA A 73 -32.11 -0.38 -11.54
N SER A 74 -33.34 -0.56 -11.03
CA SER A 74 -33.91 -1.89 -10.76
C SER A 74 -34.09 -2.72 -12.03
N ASP A 75 -34.56 -2.11 -13.12
CA ASP A 75 -34.73 -2.81 -14.39
C ASP A 75 -33.38 -3.29 -14.94
N ILE A 76 -32.37 -2.40 -15.00
CA ILE A 76 -31.02 -2.73 -15.47
C ILE A 76 -30.40 -3.88 -14.65
N LEU A 77 -30.50 -3.83 -13.31
CA LEU A 77 -30.01 -4.93 -12.47
C LEU A 77 -30.75 -6.25 -12.71
N ASN A 78 -32.05 -6.21 -13.00
CA ASN A 78 -32.81 -7.41 -13.37
C ASN A 78 -32.37 -7.94 -14.74
N ARG A 79 -31.98 -7.07 -15.66
CA ARG A 79 -31.41 -7.49 -16.95
C ARG A 79 -30.07 -8.19 -16.78
N PHE A 80 -29.17 -7.59 -15.97
CA PHE A 80 -27.91 -8.25 -15.59
C PHE A 80 -28.15 -9.62 -14.96
N ARG A 81 -29.16 -9.79 -14.10
CA ARG A 81 -29.52 -11.09 -13.52
C ARG A 81 -30.01 -12.11 -14.54
N ARG A 82 -30.80 -11.70 -15.52
CA ARG A 82 -31.29 -12.63 -16.57
C ARG A 82 -30.15 -13.17 -17.43
N HIS A 83 -29.13 -12.35 -17.65
CA HIS A 83 -27.97 -12.69 -18.47
C HIS A 83 -26.76 -13.18 -17.65
N GLY A 84 -26.80 -12.98 -16.33
CA GLY A 84 -25.75 -13.32 -15.38
C GLY A 84 -26.28 -14.31 -14.34
N SER A 85 -26.14 -15.59 -14.65
CA SER A 85 -26.01 -16.73 -13.74
C SER A 85 -25.86 -17.98 -14.61
N PRO A 86 -24.79 -18.77 -14.50
CA PRO A 86 -24.71 -20.08 -15.14
C PRO A 86 -25.52 -21.09 -14.30
N ALA A 87 -25.89 -22.20 -14.94
CA ALA A 87 -26.53 -23.43 -14.46
C ALA A 87 -26.98 -23.60 -12.98
N GLU A 88 -28.05 -24.37 -12.79
CA GLU A 88 -28.53 -24.82 -11.46
C GLU A 88 -27.38 -25.30 -10.56
N GLY A 89 -27.18 -24.65 -9.41
CA GLY A 89 -26.19 -25.02 -8.40
C GLY A 89 -24.97 -24.09 -8.30
N GLU A 90 -24.79 -23.14 -9.22
CA GLU A 90 -23.75 -22.10 -9.11
C GLU A 90 -24.19 -20.90 -8.26
N ASP A 91 -23.24 -20.23 -7.61
CA ASP A 91 -23.51 -19.03 -6.82
C ASP A 91 -23.87 -17.87 -7.77
N PRO A 92 -25.03 -17.21 -7.61
CA PRO A 92 -25.49 -16.21 -8.55
C PRO A 92 -24.53 -15.00 -8.59
N ASP A 93 -23.77 -14.91 -9.69
CA ASP A 93 -23.03 -13.71 -10.08
C ASP A 93 -23.64 -13.08 -11.33
N ILE A 94 -24.09 -11.83 -11.15
CA ILE A 94 -24.76 -11.04 -12.17
C ILE A 94 -23.78 -10.23 -13.03
N ALA A 95 -22.50 -10.15 -12.64
CA ALA A 95 -21.49 -9.36 -13.35
C ALA A 95 -21.34 -9.77 -14.83
N PRO A 96 -21.31 -11.06 -15.21
CA PRO A 96 -21.24 -11.46 -16.61
C PRO A 96 -22.39 -10.91 -17.47
N GLY A 97 -23.56 -10.68 -16.87
CA GLY A 97 -24.72 -10.09 -17.56
C GLY A 97 -24.49 -8.64 -18.03
N VAL A 98 -23.50 -7.93 -17.47
CA VAL A 98 -23.10 -6.58 -17.92
C VAL A 98 -22.61 -6.59 -19.35
N LEU A 99 -21.70 -7.52 -19.70
CA LEU A 99 -21.16 -7.63 -21.05
C LEU A 99 -22.23 -8.03 -22.07
N VAL A 100 -23.10 -8.97 -21.70
CA VAL A 100 -24.21 -9.42 -22.55
C VAL A 100 -25.12 -8.24 -22.90
N GLU A 101 -25.54 -7.46 -21.90
CA GLU A 101 -26.39 -6.29 -22.11
C GLU A 101 -25.73 -5.22 -22.99
N LEU A 102 -24.46 -4.90 -22.72
CA LEU A 102 -23.76 -3.87 -23.46
C LEU A 102 -23.47 -4.27 -24.91
N ASN A 103 -23.26 -5.56 -25.19
CA ASN A 103 -23.05 -6.07 -26.55
C ASN A 103 -24.35 -6.17 -27.36
N GLN A 104 -25.50 -6.37 -26.71
CA GLN A 104 -26.81 -6.37 -27.36
C GLN A 104 -27.35 -4.96 -27.64
N THR A 105 -26.85 -3.95 -26.90
CA THR A 105 -27.26 -2.56 -27.11
C THR A 105 -26.50 -1.99 -28.30
N HIS A 106 -27.09 -1.92 -29.48
CA HIS A 106 -26.39 -1.58 -30.74
C HIS A 106 -26.14 -0.08 -31.00
N THR A 107 -26.65 0.83 -30.16
CA THR A 107 -26.50 2.30 -30.32
C THR A 107 -25.84 2.95 -29.11
N ILE A 108 -24.99 3.97 -29.32
CA ILE A 108 -24.52 4.90 -28.26
C ILE A 108 -25.67 5.86 -27.92
N ASP A 109 -26.72 5.32 -27.33
CA ASP A 109 -27.85 6.11 -26.85
C ASP A 109 -27.73 6.37 -25.35
N MET A 110 -28.57 7.27 -24.85
CA MET A 110 -28.76 7.54 -23.41
C MET A 110 -28.96 6.26 -22.57
N GLU A 111 -29.38 5.16 -23.19
CA GLU A 111 -29.48 3.85 -22.55
C GLU A 111 -28.13 3.25 -22.17
N ARG A 112 -27.10 3.23 -23.05
CA ARG A 112 -25.77 2.71 -22.69
C ARG A 112 -25.16 3.48 -21.53
N LEU A 113 -25.34 4.80 -21.50
CA LEU A 113 -24.89 5.65 -20.39
C LEU A 113 -25.60 5.30 -19.08
N ARG A 114 -26.90 4.96 -19.11
CA ARG A 114 -27.62 4.49 -17.91
C ARG A 114 -27.15 3.12 -17.47
N VAL A 115 -26.87 2.21 -18.40
CA VAL A 115 -26.30 0.88 -18.11
C VAL A 115 -24.95 1.03 -17.42
N ARG A 116 -24.08 1.94 -17.88
CA ARG A 116 -22.79 2.26 -17.21
C ARG A 116 -22.96 2.61 -15.73
N LEU A 117 -23.95 3.45 -15.39
CA LEU A 117 -24.18 3.89 -14.01
C LEU A 117 -24.51 2.73 -13.05
N MET A 118 -24.99 1.59 -13.56
CA MET A 118 -25.22 0.38 -12.76
C MET A 118 -24.11 -0.66 -12.93
N ALA A 119 -23.56 -0.79 -14.13
CA ALA A 119 -22.46 -1.71 -14.43
C ALA A 119 -21.21 -1.35 -13.63
N GLU A 120 -20.81 -0.09 -13.64
CA GLU A 120 -19.56 0.34 -13.04
C GLU A 120 -19.52 0.08 -11.51
N PRO A 121 -20.53 0.46 -10.70
CA PRO A 121 -20.56 0.07 -9.28
C PRO A 121 -20.55 -1.44 -9.05
N LEU A 122 -21.18 -2.23 -9.91
CA LEU A 122 -21.21 -3.69 -9.79
C LEU A 122 -19.82 -4.30 -10.05
N LEU A 123 -19.11 -3.85 -11.08
CA LEU A 123 -17.76 -4.34 -11.38
C LEU A 123 -16.77 -3.92 -10.28
N LEU A 124 -16.87 -2.66 -9.82
CA LEU A 124 -16.09 -2.18 -8.67
C LEU A 124 -16.39 -3.01 -7.41
N PHE A 125 -17.66 -3.38 -7.16
CA PHE A 125 -18.04 -4.24 -6.05
C PHE A 125 -17.38 -5.63 -6.15
N ARG A 126 -17.30 -6.22 -7.34
CA ARG A 126 -16.58 -7.48 -7.57
C ARG A 126 -15.08 -7.35 -7.34
N SER A 127 -14.50 -6.23 -7.76
CA SER A 127 -13.09 -5.96 -7.47
C SER A 127 -12.83 -5.83 -5.97
N LEU A 128 -13.69 -5.11 -5.23
CA LEU A 128 -13.57 -4.98 -3.78
C LEU A 128 -13.75 -6.33 -3.07
N GLU A 129 -14.62 -7.18 -3.60
CA GLU A 129 -14.80 -8.56 -3.14
C GLU A 129 -13.55 -9.43 -3.41
N HIS A 130 -12.91 -9.26 -4.57
CA HIS A 130 -11.68 -9.94 -4.96
C HIS A 130 -10.49 -9.51 -4.08
N ILE A 131 -10.28 -8.20 -3.89
CA ILE A 131 -9.23 -7.64 -3.04
C ILE A 131 -9.37 -8.17 -1.61
N GLY A 132 -10.59 -8.12 -1.07
CA GLY A 132 -10.92 -8.91 0.11
C GLY A 132 -10.30 -8.46 1.43
N THR A 133 -9.69 -7.28 1.48
CA THR A 133 -9.13 -6.67 2.68
C THR A 133 -10.19 -5.90 3.48
N HIS A 134 -9.91 -5.57 4.75
CA HIS A 134 -10.83 -4.78 5.57
C HIS A 134 -11.20 -3.44 4.91
N ALA A 135 -10.23 -2.78 4.28
CA ALA A 135 -10.44 -1.52 3.58
C ALA A 135 -11.37 -1.71 2.37
N ALA A 136 -11.11 -2.73 1.54
CA ALA A 136 -11.95 -3.06 0.40
C ALA A 136 -13.39 -3.39 0.80
N HIS A 137 -13.57 -4.22 1.84
CA HIS A 137 -14.90 -4.54 2.37
C HIS A 137 -15.61 -3.33 2.99
N THR A 138 -14.88 -2.36 3.52
CA THR A 138 -15.48 -1.11 4.01
C THR A 138 -15.97 -0.24 2.85
N LEU A 139 -15.21 -0.14 1.75
CA LEU A 139 -15.67 0.53 0.53
C LEU A 139 -16.86 -0.18 -0.13
N ALA A 140 -16.96 -1.51 0.00
CA ALA A 140 -18.10 -2.28 -0.51
C ALA A 140 -19.44 -1.83 0.11
N PHE A 141 -19.44 -1.37 1.36
CA PHE A 141 -20.63 -0.75 1.97
C PHE A 141 -21.01 0.59 1.33
N ARG A 142 -20.07 1.33 0.72
CA ARG A 142 -20.39 2.55 -0.05
C ARG A 142 -21.14 2.21 -1.34
N VAL A 143 -20.80 1.11 -2.01
CA VAL A 143 -21.57 0.62 -3.17
C VAL A 143 -23.01 0.33 -2.76
N ILE A 144 -23.20 -0.38 -1.65
CA ILE A 144 -24.54 -0.73 -1.12
C ILE A 144 -25.36 0.53 -0.80
N ALA A 145 -24.70 1.62 -0.43
CA ALA A 145 -25.33 2.91 -0.14
C ALA A 145 -25.74 3.72 -1.39
N LEU A 146 -25.18 3.44 -2.57
CA LEU A 146 -25.46 4.21 -3.79
C LEU A 146 -26.93 4.17 -4.19
N ASP A 147 -27.55 2.99 -4.14
CA ASP A 147 -28.97 2.80 -4.48
C ASP A 147 -29.67 1.97 -3.39
N GLU A 148 -30.23 2.68 -2.42
CA GLU A 148 -30.86 2.10 -1.22
C GLU A 148 -31.77 0.91 -1.57
N GLY A 149 -31.46 -0.29 -1.06
CA GLY A 149 -32.29 -1.48 -1.23
C GLY A 149 -32.09 -2.27 -2.52
N LEU A 150 -31.51 -1.69 -3.59
CA LEU A 150 -31.36 -2.41 -4.87
C LEU A 150 -30.21 -3.43 -4.86
N TRP A 151 -29.18 -3.16 -4.07
CA TRP A 151 -28.00 -4.00 -3.91
C TRP A 151 -28.18 -5.14 -2.90
N LEU A 152 -29.35 -5.28 -2.27
CA LEU A 152 -29.60 -6.28 -1.22
C LEU A 152 -29.27 -7.73 -1.63
N PRO A 153 -29.65 -8.22 -2.83
CA PRO A 153 -29.28 -9.57 -3.25
C PRO A 153 -27.76 -9.76 -3.32
N GLU A 154 -27.05 -8.82 -3.93
CA GLU A 154 -25.59 -8.87 -4.06
C GLU A 154 -24.88 -8.79 -2.71
N ALA A 155 -25.37 -7.92 -1.83
CA ALA A 155 -24.83 -7.78 -0.49
C ALA A 155 -25.02 -9.06 0.34
N ARG A 156 -26.15 -9.78 0.19
CA ARG A 156 -26.37 -11.08 0.84
C ARG A 156 -25.41 -12.14 0.32
N ASN A 157 -25.23 -12.21 -0.99
CA ASN A 157 -24.35 -13.19 -1.61
C ASN A 157 -22.89 -12.91 -1.24
N TRP A 158 -22.48 -11.65 -1.24
CA TRP A 158 -21.17 -11.21 -0.77
C TRP A 158 -20.89 -11.65 0.68
N VAL A 159 -21.81 -11.41 1.61
CA VAL A 159 -21.65 -11.87 3.02
C VAL A 159 -21.58 -13.39 3.11
N ARG A 160 -22.38 -14.11 2.30
CA ARG A 160 -22.33 -15.59 2.26
C ARG A 160 -20.99 -16.12 1.74
N ARG A 161 -20.46 -15.52 0.68
CA ARG A 161 -19.18 -15.92 0.06
C ARG A 161 -17.97 -15.60 0.94
N ARG A 162 -17.95 -14.40 1.52
CA ARG A 162 -16.78 -13.86 2.25
C ARG A 162 -16.82 -14.16 3.74
N GLY A 163 -17.99 -14.47 4.30
CA GLY A 163 -18.16 -14.86 5.70
C GLY A 163 -17.50 -13.89 6.67
N ALA A 164 -16.64 -14.43 7.54
CA ALA A 164 -15.90 -13.69 8.55
C ALA A 164 -15.02 -12.55 7.99
N GLY A 165 -14.59 -12.61 6.72
CA GLY A 165 -13.80 -11.53 6.11
C GLY A 165 -14.52 -10.19 6.09
N VAL A 166 -15.86 -10.20 6.03
CA VAL A 166 -16.68 -8.97 6.01
C VAL A 166 -16.85 -8.38 7.41
N LEU A 167 -16.57 -9.14 8.47
CA LEU A 167 -17.01 -8.82 9.82
C LEU A 167 -16.44 -7.50 10.34
N ALA A 168 -15.13 -7.26 10.14
CA ALA A 168 -14.51 -6.00 10.57
C ALA A 168 -15.16 -4.78 9.88
N ALA A 169 -15.41 -4.88 8.57
CA ALA A 169 -16.08 -3.82 7.81
C ALA A 169 -17.54 -3.63 8.27
N ALA A 170 -18.26 -4.73 8.50
CA ALA A 170 -19.62 -4.71 9.01
C ALA A 170 -19.70 -4.07 10.39
N ILE A 171 -18.80 -4.39 11.31
CA ILE A 171 -18.74 -3.77 12.64
C ILE A 171 -18.48 -2.27 12.52
N THR A 172 -17.47 -1.85 11.75
CA THR A 172 -17.16 -0.43 11.52
C THR A 172 -18.36 0.32 10.94
N ALA A 173 -19.07 -0.29 9.98
CA ALA A 173 -20.25 0.29 9.35
C ALA A 173 -21.44 0.50 10.29
N ARG A 174 -21.43 -0.06 11.52
CA ARG A 174 -22.45 0.26 12.54
C ARG A 174 -22.40 1.72 12.99
N GLY A 175 -21.23 2.36 12.89
CA GLY A 175 -21.01 3.77 13.21
C GLY A 175 -21.23 4.73 12.04
N HIS A 176 -21.64 4.25 10.87
CA HIS A 176 -21.81 5.07 9.66
C HIS A 176 -22.96 6.09 9.79
N ASP A 177 -22.87 7.24 9.11
CA ASP A 177 -23.90 8.30 9.20
C ASP A 177 -25.21 7.95 8.49
N ASP A 178 -25.14 7.15 7.42
CA ASP A 178 -26.31 6.63 6.71
C ASP A 178 -27.04 5.54 7.53
N ARG A 179 -28.34 5.77 7.79
CA ARG A 179 -29.24 4.86 8.49
C ARG A 179 -29.38 3.51 7.78
N TYR A 180 -29.39 3.51 6.45
CA TYR A 180 -29.51 2.29 5.65
C TYR A 180 -28.27 1.41 5.82
N VAL A 181 -27.07 1.99 5.72
CA VAL A 181 -25.80 1.31 5.97
C VAL A 181 -25.76 0.71 7.38
N ARG A 182 -26.17 1.48 8.42
CA ARG A 182 -26.24 0.94 9.80
C ARG A 182 -27.24 -0.21 9.96
N ARG A 183 -28.38 -0.16 9.26
CA ARG A 183 -29.37 -1.25 9.29
C ARG A 183 -28.79 -2.51 8.64
N TRP A 184 -28.14 -2.35 7.50
CA TRP A 184 -27.54 -3.44 6.76
C TRP A 184 -26.37 -4.08 7.50
N SER A 185 -25.49 -3.26 8.05
CA SER A 185 -24.37 -3.68 8.89
C SER A 185 -24.83 -4.54 10.09
N ARG A 186 -25.92 -4.17 10.77
CA ARG A 186 -26.50 -4.99 11.85
C ARG A 186 -26.95 -6.36 11.35
N TRP A 187 -27.64 -6.41 10.21
CA TRP A 187 -28.03 -7.68 9.59
C TRP A 187 -26.80 -8.54 9.27
N ALA A 188 -25.73 -7.97 8.71
CA ALA A 188 -24.52 -8.72 8.38
C ALA A 188 -23.85 -9.31 9.64
N VAL A 189 -23.74 -8.53 10.71
CA VAL A 189 -23.20 -9.00 12.00
C VAL A 189 -24.06 -10.10 12.61
N GLU A 190 -25.39 -9.95 12.60
CA GLU A 190 -26.33 -10.95 13.12
C GLU A 190 -26.29 -12.24 12.29
N HIS A 191 -26.27 -12.12 10.96
CA HIS A 191 -26.22 -13.26 10.05
C HIS A 191 -24.93 -14.08 10.20
N LEU A 192 -23.82 -13.41 10.50
CA LEU A 192 -22.53 -14.06 10.80
C LEU A 192 -22.44 -14.57 12.25
N GLY A 193 -23.51 -14.44 13.06
CA GLY A 193 -23.52 -14.86 14.47
C GLY A 193 -22.57 -14.06 15.36
N ALA A 194 -22.21 -12.84 14.95
CA ALA A 194 -21.09 -12.08 15.49
C ALA A 194 -21.50 -10.97 16.48
N GLU A 195 -22.62 -11.15 17.18
CA GLU A 195 -23.14 -10.17 18.14
C GLU A 195 -22.32 -10.09 19.43
N ASP A 196 -21.79 -11.24 19.87
CA ASP A 196 -20.99 -11.34 21.08
C ASP A 196 -19.48 -11.30 20.76
N PRO A 197 -18.73 -10.30 21.26
CA PRO A 197 -17.31 -10.16 20.94
C PRO A 197 -16.47 -11.34 21.41
N GLY A 198 -16.85 -11.98 22.52
CA GLY A 198 -16.16 -13.13 23.08
C GLY A 198 -16.20 -14.34 22.14
N ARG A 199 -17.41 -14.67 21.64
CA ARG A 199 -17.59 -15.73 20.64
C ARG A 199 -16.91 -15.41 19.32
N VAL A 200 -16.97 -14.15 18.88
CA VAL A 200 -16.34 -13.73 17.62
C VAL A 200 -14.85 -14.03 17.63
N VAL A 201 -14.10 -13.53 18.62
CA VAL A 201 -12.64 -13.69 18.62
C VAL A 201 -12.18 -15.14 18.75
N GLN A 202 -13.03 -16.04 19.27
CA GLN A 202 -12.74 -17.47 19.36
C GLN A 202 -12.95 -18.20 18.03
N SER A 203 -13.81 -17.66 17.16
CA SER A 203 -14.16 -18.25 15.86
C SER A 203 -13.32 -17.73 14.69
N LEU A 204 -12.59 -16.63 14.89
CA LEU A 204 -11.85 -15.95 13.83
C LEU A 204 -10.45 -16.54 13.65
N ASP A 205 -9.99 -16.52 12.41
CA ASP A 205 -8.59 -16.75 12.11
C ASP A 205 -7.74 -15.61 12.69
N GLU A 206 -6.53 -15.95 13.14
CA GLU A 206 -5.61 -14.98 13.75
C GLU A 206 -5.19 -13.85 12.79
N ALA A 207 -5.36 -14.03 11.47
CA ALA A 207 -5.12 -12.99 10.47
C ALA A 207 -6.23 -11.92 10.44
N GLN A 208 -7.46 -12.27 10.80
CA GLN A 208 -8.64 -11.38 10.77
C GLN A 208 -8.81 -10.60 12.07
N LEU A 209 -8.28 -11.16 13.17
CA LEU A 209 -8.42 -10.62 14.51
C LEU A 209 -7.97 -9.15 14.65
N PRO A 210 -6.82 -8.70 14.09
CA PRO A 210 -6.39 -7.31 14.21
C PRO A 210 -7.44 -6.30 13.72
N ASP A 211 -8.08 -6.58 12.58
CA ASP A 211 -9.05 -5.65 11.99
C ASP A 211 -10.37 -5.65 12.76
N VAL A 212 -10.79 -6.80 13.30
CA VAL A 212 -11.98 -6.88 14.15
C VAL A 212 -11.78 -6.14 15.48
N LEU A 213 -10.60 -6.28 16.11
CA LEU A 213 -10.28 -5.53 17.34
C LEU A 213 -10.30 -4.01 17.09
N ARG A 214 -9.73 -3.55 15.96
CA ARG A 214 -9.80 -2.15 15.54
C ARG A 214 -11.23 -1.69 15.27
N ALA A 215 -12.03 -2.52 14.60
CA ALA A 215 -13.42 -2.22 14.29
C ALA A 215 -14.27 -2.04 15.56
N TYR A 216 -14.07 -2.86 16.60
CA TYR A 216 -14.75 -2.66 17.88
C TYR A 216 -14.40 -1.34 18.55
N ALA A 217 -13.12 -0.97 18.51
CA ALA A 217 -12.64 0.28 19.08
C ALA A 217 -13.12 1.52 18.31
N SER A 218 -13.22 1.44 16.98
CA SER A 218 -13.69 2.54 16.12
C SER A 218 -15.12 2.96 16.46
N ILE A 219 -15.99 2.00 16.75
CA ILE A 219 -17.37 2.25 17.21
C ILE A 219 -17.50 2.37 18.75
N ARG A 220 -16.38 2.42 19.47
CA ARG A 220 -16.31 2.55 20.94
C ARG A 220 -17.12 1.48 21.67
N MET A 221 -17.17 0.25 21.16
CA MET A 221 -18.06 -0.79 21.71
C MET A 221 -17.60 -1.25 23.10
N GLN A 222 -18.42 -1.00 24.13
CA GLN A 222 -18.04 -1.25 25.52
C GLN A 222 -17.88 -2.75 25.84
N SER A 223 -18.75 -3.60 25.29
CA SER A 223 -18.71 -5.05 25.53
C SER A 223 -17.45 -5.74 25.01
N ALA A 224 -16.74 -5.14 24.04
CA ALA A 224 -15.49 -5.69 23.51
C ALA A 224 -14.26 -5.36 24.34
N MET A 225 -14.28 -4.35 25.21
CA MET A 225 -13.08 -3.91 25.92
C MET A 225 -12.42 -5.05 26.73
N ARG A 226 -13.21 -5.93 27.34
CA ARG A 226 -12.71 -7.10 28.10
C ARG A 226 -12.02 -8.12 27.20
N VAL A 227 -12.52 -8.29 25.98
CA VAL A 227 -11.91 -9.18 24.98
C VAL A 227 -10.64 -8.55 24.41
N ILE A 228 -10.67 -7.24 24.14
CA ILE A 228 -9.52 -6.52 23.58
C ILE A 228 -8.35 -6.53 24.57
N VAL A 229 -8.61 -6.32 25.87
CA VAL A 229 -7.52 -6.29 26.86
C VAL A 229 -6.81 -7.64 26.99
N SER A 230 -7.49 -8.78 26.77
CA SER A 230 -6.83 -10.10 26.83
C SER A 230 -5.83 -10.34 25.69
N TYR A 231 -5.83 -9.50 24.65
CA TYR A 231 -4.90 -9.61 23.52
C TYR A 231 -3.71 -8.64 23.59
N VAL A 232 -3.59 -7.81 24.64
CA VAL A 232 -2.48 -6.82 24.74
C VAL A 232 -1.10 -7.47 24.90
N ASP A 233 -1.05 -8.73 25.33
CA ASP A 233 0.15 -9.57 25.48
C ASP A 233 0.17 -10.78 24.51
N SER A 234 -0.63 -10.77 23.44
CA SER A 234 -0.59 -11.84 22.41
C SER A 234 0.83 -12.11 21.91
N GLU A 235 1.24 -13.32 21.53
CA GLU A 235 2.57 -13.54 20.94
C GLU A 235 2.68 -12.97 19.50
N ARG A 236 1.54 -12.78 18.82
CA ARG A 236 1.49 -12.16 17.49
C ARG A 236 1.51 -10.64 17.58
N ARG A 237 2.53 -10.03 16.97
CA ARG A 237 2.73 -8.59 16.99
C ARG A 237 1.54 -7.80 16.42
N SER A 238 0.98 -8.22 15.29
CA SER A 238 -0.15 -7.52 14.65
C SER A 238 -1.38 -7.46 15.56
N VAL A 239 -1.68 -8.57 16.24
CA VAL A 239 -2.79 -8.69 17.20
C VAL A 239 -2.52 -7.83 18.44
N ARG A 240 -1.33 -7.92 19.04
CA ARG A 240 -0.95 -7.04 20.16
C ARG A 240 -1.11 -5.57 19.81
N HIS A 241 -0.55 -5.16 18.68
CA HIS A 241 -0.55 -3.77 18.27
C HIS A 241 -1.97 -3.27 18.03
N ALA A 242 -2.83 -4.08 17.40
CA ALA A 242 -4.25 -3.76 17.23
C ALA A 242 -4.98 -3.66 18.58
N ALA A 243 -4.73 -4.59 19.51
CA ALA A 243 -5.33 -4.59 20.84
C ALA A 243 -4.91 -3.35 21.65
N ARG A 244 -3.62 -3.01 21.66
CA ARG A 244 -3.10 -1.82 22.37
C ARG A 244 -3.64 -0.53 21.79
N TRP A 245 -3.61 -0.39 20.47
CA TRP A 245 -4.22 0.74 19.77
C TRP A 245 -5.72 0.86 20.11
N ALA A 246 -6.44 -0.25 20.14
CA ALA A 246 -7.86 -0.30 20.50
C ALA A 246 -8.10 0.17 21.95
N MET A 247 -7.29 -0.29 22.90
CA MET A 247 -7.36 0.16 24.30
C MET A 247 -7.10 1.66 24.46
N GLU A 248 -6.16 2.21 23.69
CA GLU A 248 -5.90 3.66 23.66
C GLU A 248 -7.12 4.45 23.16
N GLN A 249 -7.83 3.93 22.14
CA GLN A 249 -9.07 4.58 21.70
C GLN A 249 -10.05 4.66 22.88
N TYR A 250 -10.22 3.59 23.66
CA TYR A 250 -11.06 3.59 24.88
C TYR A 250 -10.63 4.62 25.91
N GLY A 251 -9.33 4.79 26.13
CA GLY A 251 -8.79 5.80 27.02
C GLY A 251 -9.41 5.69 28.42
N GLY A 252 -9.91 6.81 28.96
CA GLY A 252 -10.51 6.85 30.30
C GLY A 252 -11.67 5.87 30.51
N ASN A 253 -12.43 5.54 29.47
CA ASN A 253 -13.57 4.62 29.56
C ASN A 253 -13.15 3.17 29.89
N ALA A 254 -11.89 2.81 29.62
CA ALA A 254 -11.35 1.49 29.91
C ALA A 254 -10.66 1.38 31.29
N ILE A 255 -10.66 2.43 32.12
CA ILE A 255 -9.85 2.47 33.35
C ILE A 255 -10.11 1.29 34.29
N TRP A 256 -11.36 0.88 34.45
CA TRP A 256 -11.74 -0.24 35.33
C TRP A 256 -11.27 -1.60 34.78
N ILE A 257 -11.27 -1.76 33.47
CA ILE A 257 -10.79 -2.96 32.78
C ILE A 257 -9.27 -3.04 32.87
N LEU A 258 -8.59 -1.90 32.68
CA LEU A 258 -7.13 -1.82 32.83
C LEU A 258 -6.69 -2.09 34.26
N ARG A 259 -7.43 -1.62 35.28
CA ARG A 259 -7.17 -1.96 36.69
C ARG A 259 -7.35 -3.44 36.97
N THR A 260 -8.40 -4.04 36.42
CA THR A 260 -8.66 -5.48 36.56
C THR A 260 -7.55 -6.29 35.89
N ALA A 261 -7.16 -5.93 34.66
CA ALA A 261 -6.07 -6.57 33.94
C ALA A 261 -4.74 -6.41 34.69
N HIS A 262 -4.42 -5.21 35.19
CA HIS A 262 -3.24 -4.98 36.00
C HIS A 262 -3.20 -5.89 37.22
N HIS A 263 -4.29 -5.94 38.00
CA HIS A 263 -4.37 -6.83 39.17
C HIS A 263 -4.21 -8.31 38.80
N ASN A 264 -4.82 -8.75 37.70
CA ASN A 264 -4.69 -10.14 37.25
C ASN A 264 -3.26 -10.50 36.83
N GLU A 265 -2.53 -9.57 36.22
CA GLU A 265 -1.17 -9.81 35.75
C GLU A 265 -0.12 -9.65 36.87
N THR A 266 -0.23 -8.61 37.71
CA THR A 266 0.76 -8.29 38.75
C THR A 266 0.44 -8.86 40.12
N GLY A 267 -0.82 -9.23 40.38
CA GLY A 267 -1.34 -9.56 41.70
C GLY A 267 -1.63 -8.34 42.59
N GLU A 268 -1.26 -7.14 42.16
CA GLU A 268 -1.33 -5.91 42.96
C GLU A 268 -2.51 -5.02 42.56
N HIS A 269 -3.05 -4.28 43.52
CA HIS A 269 -4.09 -3.29 43.24
C HIS A 269 -3.42 -1.99 42.83
N ALA A 270 -3.69 -1.53 41.61
CA ALA A 270 -3.16 -0.24 41.15
C ALA A 270 -3.66 0.92 42.05
N PRO A 271 -2.78 1.90 42.39
CA PRO A 271 -3.16 3.09 43.14
C PRO A 271 -4.31 3.88 42.50
N ARG A 272 -5.16 4.55 43.29
CA ARG A 272 -6.41 5.18 42.81
C ARG A 272 -6.15 6.41 41.95
N GLU A 273 -5.05 7.10 42.19
CA GLU A 273 -4.58 8.29 41.50
C GLU A 273 -4.05 8.00 40.08
N TRP A 274 -3.74 6.73 39.77
CA TRP A 274 -3.33 6.36 38.42
C TRP A 274 -4.47 6.55 37.43
N GLY A 275 -4.25 7.44 36.46
CA GLY A 275 -5.07 7.55 35.26
C GLY A 275 -4.84 6.39 34.29
N TRP A 276 -5.69 6.30 33.27
CA TRP A 276 -5.64 5.20 32.29
C TRP A 276 -4.28 5.08 31.58
N ARG A 277 -3.60 6.20 31.26
CA ARG A 277 -2.29 6.20 30.59
C ARG A 277 -1.21 5.51 31.44
N ARG A 278 -1.15 5.86 32.73
CA ARG A 278 -0.19 5.26 33.65
C ARG A 278 -0.47 3.77 33.84
N LEU A 279 -1.75 3.40 33.94
CA LEU A 279 -2.17 1.99 34.00
C LEU A 279 -1.76 1.21 32.75
N THR A 280 -1.98 1.76 31.56
CA THR A 280 -1.56 1.11 30.30
C THR A 280 -0.05 0.95 30.24
N GLU A 281 0.72 1.99 30.56
CA GLU A 281 2.19 1.92 30.60
C GLU A 281 2.66 0.81 31.53
N GLN A 282 2.20 0.78 32.77
CA GLN A 282 2.64 -0.19 33.77
C GLN A 282 2.19 -1.61 33.46
N LEU A 283 0.96 -1.79 32.96
CA LEU A 283 0.49 -3.09 32.50
C LEU A 283 1.35 -3.59 31.33
N TYR A 284 1.58 -2.76 30.31
CA TYR A 284 2.33 -3.15 29.12
C TYR A 284 3.80 -3.43 29.43
N GLU A 285 4.43 -2.60 30.27
CA GLU A 285 5.79 -2.82 30.76
C GLU A 285 5.93 -4.18 31.47
N HIS A 286 5.00 -4.50 32.36
CA HIS A 286 5.00 -5.77 33.09
C HIS A 286 4.87 -6.98 32.14
N VAL A 287 3.84 -6.98 31.28
CA VAL A 287 3.61 -8.12 30.37
C VAL A 287 4.71 -8.22 29.31
N ASP A 288 5.24 -7.09 28.83
CA ASP A 288 6.35 -7.07 27.88
C ASP A 288 7.64 -7.61 28.49
N ALA A 289 7.94 -7.25 29.74
CA ALA A 289 9.08 -7.78 30.48
C ALA A 289 8.99 -9.30 30.61
N ARG A 290 7.82 -9.82 31.00
CA ARG A 290 7.58 -11.27 31.12
C ARG A 290 7.76 -11.98 29.78
N ARG A 291 7.12 -11.48 28.73
CA ARG A 291 7.15 -12.11 27.40
C ARG A 291 8.53 -11.96 26.73
N LEU A 292 9.30 -10.90 27.01
CA LEU A 292 10.68 -10.73 26.49
C LEU A 292 11.75 -11.43 27.34
N ALA A 293 11.48 -11.83 28.59
CA ALA A 293 12.48 -12.43 29.47
C ALA A 293 13.17 -13.68 28.86
N PRO A 294 12.44 -14.65 28.24
CA PRO A 294 13.09 -15.80 27.59
C PRO A 294 13.94 -15.39 26.39
N VAL A 295 13.54 -14.35 25.67
CA VAL A 295 14.29 -13.82 24.51
C VAL A 295 15.60 -13.18 24.97
N ARG A 296 15.54 -12.38 26.05
CA ARG A 296 16.73 -11.76 26.65
C ARG A 296 17.70 -12.81 27.20
N ALA A 297 17.19 -13.81 27.91
CA ALA A 297 18.01 -14.93 28.39
C ALA A 297 18.69 -15.69 27.24
N ALA A 298 17.96 -15.99 26.15
CA ALA A 298 18.53 -16.62 24.97
C ALA A 298 19.59 -15.74 24.29
N LEU A 299 19.40 -14.41 24.27
CA LEU A 299 20.39 -13.48 23.76
C LEU A 299 21.68 -13.50 24.61
N ASP A 300 21.55 -13.44 25.93
CA ASP A 300 22.69 -13.47 26.85
C ASP A 300 23.47 -14.80 26.74
N GLU A 301 22.76 -15.93 26.66
CA GLU A 301 23.36 -17.25 26.39
C GLU A 301 24.08 -17.30 25.04
N GLY A 302 23.50 -16.71 23.99
CA GLY A 302 24.12 -16.64 22.67
C GLY A 302 25.39 -15.79 22.65
N ILE A 303 25.40 -14.66 23.38
CA ILE A 303 26.59 -13.81 23.55
C ILE A 303 27.67 -14.55 24.33
N ALA A 304 27.32 -15.23 25.42
CA ALA A 304 28.27 -16.02 26.19
C ALA A 304 28.87 -17.18 25.35
N ALA A 305 28.05 -17.87 24.55
CA ALA A 305 28.51 -18.92 23.65
C ALA A 305 29.46 -18.37 22.57
N ARG A 306 29.15 -17.21 22.00
CA ARG A 306 30.04 -16.49 21.07
C ARG A 306 31.40 -16.20 21.70
N ASP A 307 31.39 -15.61 22.90
CA ASP A 307 32.62 -15.23 23.61
C ASP A 307 33.45 -16.46 24.04
N ALA A 308 32.80 -17.63 24.21
CA ALA A 308 33.44 -18.93 24.44
C ALA A 308 33.90 -19.65 23.16
N GLY A 309 33.56 -19.14 21.97
CA GLY A 309 33.87 -19.76 20.67
C GLY A 309 32.95 -20.93 20.28
N ASP A 310 31.87 -21.19 21.03
CA ASP A 310 30.85 -22.17 20.66
C ASP A 310 29.85 -21.57 19.65
N LEU A 311 30.27 -21.58 18.38
CA LEU A 311 29.53 -20.97 17.28
C LEU A 311 28.21 -21.71 16.95
N GLU A 312 28.10 -22.99 17.30
CA GLU A 312 26.88 -23.77 17.08
C GLU A 312 25.78 -23.38 18.06
N THR A 313 26.10 -23.38 19.37
CA THR A 313 25.17 -22.92 20.41
C THR A 313 24.79 -21.45 20.20
N MET A 314 25.78 -20.59 19.90
CA MET A 314 25.51 -19.19 19.56
C MET A 314 24.49 -19.06 18.44
N ARG A 315 24.70 -19.77 17.31
CA ARG A 315 23.79 -19.71 16.17
C ARG A 315 22.38 -20.15 16.56
N ALA A 316 22.25 -21.27 17.27
CA ALA A 316 20.95 -21.79 17.69
C ALA A 316 20.19 -20.78 18.58
N ARG A 317 20.88 -20.13 19.51
CA ARG A 317 20.29 -19.12 20.39
C ARG A 317 19.91 -17.85 19.64
N PHE A 318 20.76 -17.36 18.75
CA PHE A 318 20.47 -16.19 17.92
C PHE A 318 19.34 -16.43 16.92
N ASP A 319 19.28 -17.62 16.31
CA ASP A 319 18.15 -18.03 15.47
C ASP A 319 16.84 -18.04 16.28
N ALA A 320 16.85 -18.54 17.52
CA ALA A 320 15.68 -18.52 18.41
C ALA A 320 15.24 -17.10 18.81
N VAL A 321 16.19 -16.21 19.09
CA VAL A 321 15.92 -14.79 19.37
C VAL A 321 15.24 -14.13 18.17
N LEU A 322 15.80 -14.29 16.97
CA LEU A 322 15.26 -13.69 15.75
C LEU A 322 13.89 -14.25 15.34
N ALA A 323 13.63 -15.53 15.65
CA ALA A 323 12.33 -16.13 15.40
C ALA A 323 11.22 -15.53 16.27
N ARG A 324 11.54 -15.18 17.53
CA ARG A 324 10.55 -14.71 18.51
C ARG A 324 10.47 -13.18 18.61
N ALA A 325 11.57 -12.48 18.37
CA ALA A 325 11.67 -11.03 18.41
C ALA A 325 12.56 -10.51 17.26
N PRO A 326 12.08 -10.55 16.00
CA PRO A 326 12.88 -10.12 14.84
C PRO A 326 13.26 -8.64 14.86
N GLU A 327 12.56 -7.83 15.66
CA GLU A 327 12.77 -6.39 15.80
C GLU A 327 13.51 -6.00 17.07
N LEU A 328 13.96 -6.98 17.87
CA LEU A 328 14.75 -6.65 19.05
C LEU A 328 15.94 -5.80 18.59
N GLU A 329 16.11 -4.63 19.20
CA GLU A 329 17.26 -3.73 19.01
C GLU A 329 18.56 -4.34 19.58
N ALA A 330 18.77 -5.64 19.34
CA ALA A 330 20.01 -6.38 19.55
C ALA A 330 20.66 -6.71 18.19
N ALA A 331 20.46 -5.83 17.20
CA ALA A 331 21.00 -5.97 15.86
C ALA A 331 22.51 -6.20 15.89
N ASP A 332 23.25 -5.46 16.72
CA ASP A 332 24.70 -5.46 16.70
C ASP A 332 25.31 -6.75 17.30
N PRO A 333 24.99 -7.21 18.53
CA PRO A 333 25.59 -8.43 19.07
C PRO A 333 25.27 -9.68 18.24
N VAL A 334 24.03 -9.77 17.74
CA VAL A 334 23.57 -10.88 16.89
C VAL A 334 24.26 -10.83 15.53
N ALA A 335 24.36 -9.64 14.91
CA ALA A 335 25.09 -9.47 13.65
C ALA A 335 26.58 -9.83 13.79
N GLU A 336 27.23 -9.42 14.87
CA GLU A 336 28.61 -9.78 15.16
C GLU A 336 28.81 -11.30 15.27
N GLY A 337 27.88 -12.02 15.90
CA GLY A 337 27.96 -13.48 15.97
C GLY A 337 27.85 -14.16 14.60
N TYR A 338 26.90 -13.74 13.75
CA TYR A 338 26.85 -14.26 12.38
C TYR A 338 28.09 -13.89 11.56
N ALA A 339 28.69 -12.73 11.81
CA ALA A 339 29.94 -12.37 11.17
C ALA A 339 31.11 -13.26 11.63
N GLN A 340 31.19 -13.61 12.91
CA GLN A 340 32.18 -14.55 13.42
C GLN A 340 31.98 -15.96 12.84
N LEU A 341 30.73 -16.42 12.75
CA LEU A 341 30.37 -17.68 12.09
C LEU A 341 30.78 -17.66 10.60
N GLY A 342 30.57 -16.54 9.92
CA GLY A 342 31.01 -16.35 8.53
C GLY A 342 32.52 -16.43 8.37
N SER A 343 33.29 -15.82 9.28
CA SER A 343 34.74 -15.90 9.29
C SER A 343 35.24 -17.34 9.52
N ALA A 344 34.67 -18.07 10.47
CA ALA A 344 35.03 -19.48 10.72
C ALA A 344 34.76 -20.35 9.48
N TRP A 345 33.62 -20.16 8.81
CA TRP A 345 33.31 -20.88 7.57
C TRP A 345 34.19 -20.46 6.38
N LEU A 346 34.68 -19.22 6.33
CA LEU A 346 35.68 -18.82 5.35
C LEU A 346 36.99 -19.60 5.55
N GLU A 347 37.43 -19.74 6.80
CA GLU A 347 38.65 -20.51 7.15
C GLU A 347 38.50 -22.00 6.84
N GLU A 348 37.29 -22.57 7.02
CA GLU A 348 36.95 -23.94 6.64
C GLU A 348 36.77 -24.15 5.11
N GLY A 349 36.82 -23.09 4.29
CA GLY A 349 36.57 -23.15 2.85
C GLY A 349 35.10 -23.35 2.46
N ARG A 350 34.17 -23.16 3.41
CA ARG A 350 32.71 -23.27 3.19
C ARG A 350 32.14 -21.94 2.71
N PHE A 351 32.55 -21.54 1.51
CA PHE A 351 32.29 -20.21 0.97
C PHE A 351 30.79 -19.86 0.82
N ALA A 352 29.93 -20.83 0.50
CA ALA A 352 28.48 -20.58 0.39
C ALA A 352 27.86 -20.21 1.75
N ASP A 353 28.21 -20.94 2.80
CA ASP A 353 27.71 -20.71 4.16
C ASP A 353 28.26 -19.40 4.72
N ALA A 354 29.54 -19.11 4.49
CA ALA A 354 30.17 -17.85 4.86
C ALA A 354 29.47 -16.63 4.24
N ALA A 355 29.19 -16.69 2.93
CA ALA A 355 28.46 -15.63 2.24
C ALA A 355 27.05 -15.44 2.82
N TRP A 356 26.36 -16.52 3.16
CA TRP A 356 25.06 -16.46 3.81
C TRP A 356 25.15 -15.76 5.18
N ALA A 357 26.13 -16.12 6.01
CA ALA A 357 26.28 -15.61 7.37
C ALA A 357 26.61 -14.11 7.38
N HIS A 358 27.59 -13.67 6.57
CA HIS A 358 27.93 -12.25 6.48
C HIS A 358 26.80 -11.41 5.86
N ARG A 359 26.05 -11.93 4.89
CA ARG A 359 24.84 -11.23 4.39
C ARG A 359 23.76 -11.12 5.45
N ARG A 360 23.63 -12.12 6.33
CA ARG A 360 22.70 -12.06 7.46
C ARG A 360 23.13 -10.99 8.46
N ALA A 361 24.41 -10.92 8.82
CA ALA A 361 24.96 -9.84 9.64
C ALA A 361 24.69 -8.45 9.05
N LEU A 362 24.89 -8.27 7.74
CA LEU A 362 24.62 -7.00 7.04
C LEU A 362 23.14 -6.62 7.01
N ARG A 363 22.22 -7.59 6.93
CA ARG A 363 20.78 -7.31 7.03
C ARG A 363 20.37 -6.89 8.43
N LEU A 364 20.98 -7.48 9.45
CA LEU A 364 20.69 -7.17 10.84
C LEU A 364 21.26 -5.80 11.23
N ALA A 365 22.49 -5.49 10.84
CA ALA A 365 23.17 -4.25 11.19
C ALA A 365 23.87 -3.62 9.96
N PRO A 366 23.11 -2.96 9.06
CA PRO A 366 23.65 -2.38 7.82
C PRO A 366 24.62 -1.21 8.04
N GLU A 367 24.40 -0.44 9.12
CA GLU A 367 25.19 0.73 9.51
C GLU A 367 26.28 0.42 10.56
N HIS A 368 26.53 -0.88 10.83
CA HIS A 368 27.53 -1.28 11.82
C HIS A 368 28.94 -0.80 11.41
N PRO A 369 29.81 -0.38 12.35
CA PRO A 369 31.19 0.04 12.02
C PRO A 369 31.99 -1.00 11.24
N ARG A 370 31.69 -2.30 11.43
CA ARG A 370 32.32 -3.42 10.71
C ARG A 370 31.60 -3.84 9.42
N ALA A 371 30.50 -3.19 9.04
CA ALA A 371 29.70 -3.56 7.86
C ALA A 371 30.54 -3.58 6.57
N SER A 372 31.47 -2.63 6.40
CA SER A 372 32.38 -2.62 5.25
C SER A 372 33.26 -3.89 5.18
N ALA A 373 33.78 -4.34 6.33
CA ALA A 373 34.57 -5.57 6.42
C ALA A 373 33.71 -6.81 6.10
N TRP A 374 32.47 -6.86 6.57
CA TRP A 374 31.54 -7.96 6.25
C TRP A 374 31.17 -7.98 4.77
N ARG A 375 30.98 -6.82 4.12
CA ARG A 375 30.79 -6.73 2.66
C ARG A 375 32.00 -7.30 1.91
N GLY A 376 33.22 -6.93 2.33
CA GLY A 376 34.45 -7.51 1.77
C GLY A 376 34.53 -9.03 1.96
N ALA A 377 34.08 -9.55 3.11
CA ALA A 377 34.03 -10.98 3.37
C ALA A 377 33.00 -11.72 2.49
N VAL A 378 31.82 -11.13 2.24
CA VAL A 378 30.86 -11.64 1.24
C VAL A 378 31.49 -11.67 -0.15
N GLY A 379 32.21 -10.61 -0.52
CA GLY A 379 32.96 -10.55 -1.77
C GLY A 379 33.95 -11.70 -1.88
N ARG A 380 34.85 -11.86 -0.92
CA ARG A 380 35.82 -12.97 -0.89
C ARG A 380 35.14 -14.34 -1.03
N ALA A 381 34.07 -14.59 -0.28
CA ALA A 381 33.30 -15.83 -0.38
C ALA A 381 32.71 -16.06 -1.79
N GLN A 382 32.16 -15.04 -2.44
CA GLN A 382 31.67 -15.14 -3.81
C GLN A 382 32.78 -15.42 -4.81
N ALA A 383 33.95 -14.80 -4.62
CA ALA A 383 35.11 -14.99 -5.46
C ALA A 383 35.51 -16.48 -5.50
N GLU A 384 35.59 -17.12 -4.35
CA GLU A 384 35.99 -18.52 -4.26
C GLU A 384 34.91 -19.48 -4.80
N LEU A 385 33.62 -19.14 -4.65
CA LEU A 385 32.53 -19.88 -5.30
C LEU A 385 32.59 -19.80 -6.82
N ASP A 386 32.86 -18.62 -7.36
CA ASP A 386 32.97 -18.40 -8.80
C ASP A 386 34.21 -19.11 -9.36
N ARG A 387 35.33 -19.06 -8.64
CA ARG A 387 36.54 -19.86 -8.93
C ARG A 387 36.23 -21.35 -9.01
N ALA A 388 35.52 -21.91 -8.02
CA ALA A 388 35.14 -23.32 -8.01
C ALA A 388 34.25 -23.71 -9.19
N ARG A 389 33.53 -22.75 -9.77
CA ARG A 389 32.69 -22.93 -10.97
C ARG A 389 33.41 -22.63 -12.29
N GLY A 390 34.69 -22.25 -12.24
CA GLY A 390 35.47 -21.86 -13.42
C GLY A 390 35.11 -20.48 -13.98
N VAL A 391 34.38 -19.66 -13.21
CA VAL A 391 34.06 -18.27 -13.55
C VAL A 391 35.06 -17.37 -12.83
N LEU A 392 36.02 -16.81 -13.54
CA LEU A 392 37.01 -15.88 -12.98
C LEU A 392 36.68 -14.46 -13.43
N ASP A 393 36.03 -13.66 -12.58
CA ASP A 393 35.90 -12.21 -12.82
C ASP A 393 37.09 -11.46 -12.23
N ALA A 394 38.00 -11.01 -13.11
CA ALA A 394 39.20 -10.28 -12.74
C ALA A 394 38.93 -9.03 -11.89
N ARG A 395 37.79 -8.33 -12.08
CA ARG A 395 37.49 -7.08 -11.36
C ARG A 395 37.21 -7.31 -9.88
N HIS A 396 36.65 -8.48 -9.56
CA HIS A 396 36.27 -8.85 -8.21
C HIS A 396 37.48 -9.16 -7.33
N TYR A 397 38.52 -9.77 -7.90
CA TYR A 397 39.80 -10.01 -7.21
C TYR A 397 40.71 -8.78 -7.19
N GLU A 398 40.66 -7.91 -8.21
CA GLU A 398 41.41 -6.63 -8.24
C GLU A 398 40.98 -5.69 -7.08
N ALA A 399 39.74 -5.80 -6.58
CA ALA A 399 39.25 -5.04 -5.43
C ALA A 399 39.74 -5.59 -4.06
N HIS A 400 40.29 -6.80 -4.01
CA HIS A 400 40.68 -7.51 -2.78
C HIS A 400 42.03 -8.26 -2.95
N PRO A 401 43.18 -7.56 -2.94
CA PRO A 401 44.48 -8.07 -3.42
C PRO A 401 45.24 -9.03 -2.49
N THR A 402 44.66 -9.47 -1.37
CA THR A 402 45.39 -10.27 -0.35
C THR A 402 45.35 -11.78 -0.58
N ASP A 403 44.75 -12.26 -1.65
CA ASP A 403 44.57 -13.69 -1.91
C ASP A 403 45.62 -14.20 -2.92
N GLU A 404 46.77 -14.67 -2.41
CA GLU A 404 47.90 -15.17 -3.23
C GLU A 404 47.47 -16.25 -4.23
N ALA A 405 46.52 -17.12 -3.85
CA ALA A 405 46.00 -18.17 -4.70
C ALA A 405 45.15 -17.60 -5.85
N ALA A 406 44.46 -16.48 -5.64
CA ALA A 406 43.68 -15.80 -6.68
C ALA A 406 44.56 -14.98 -7.61
N VAL A 407 45.63 -14.34 -7.09
CA VAL A 407 46.66 -13.69 -7.90
C VAL A 407 47.37 -14.71 -8.80
N ALA A 408 47.67 -15.90 -8.28
CA ALA A 408 48.23 -17.01 -9.05
C ALA A 408 47.25 -17.56 -10.12
N ALA A 409 45.96 -17.69 -9.79
CA ALA A 409 44.93 -18.08 -10.76
C ALA A 409 44.73 -17.02 -11.84
N LEU A 410 44.65 -15.74 -11.48
CA LEU A 410 44.62 -14.63 -12.43
C LEU A 410 45.86 -14.68 -13.32
N ALA A 411 47.05 -14.89 -12.75
CA ALA A 411 48.32 -15.01 -13.46
C ALA A 411 48.33 -16.16 -14.50
N SER A 412 47.60 -17.25 -14.24
CA SER A 412 47.45 -18.39 -15.16
C SER A 412 46.46 -18.15 -16.31
N VAL A 413 45.57 -17.15 -16.20
CA VAL A 413 44.66 -16.75 -17.28
C VAL A 413 45.45 -15.99 -18.37
N PRO A 414 45.40 -16.39 -19.66
CA PRO A 414 46.12 -15.71 -20.74
C PRO A 414 45.80 -14.21 -20.81
N SER A 415 46.81 -13.37 -21.05
CA SER A 415 46.69 -11.90 -21.10
C SER A 415 45.64 -11.38 -22.08
N THR A 416 45.33 -12.18 -23.12
CA THR A 416 44.29 -11.91 -24.12
C THR A 416 42.87 -11.90 -23.54
N ALA A 417 42.58 -12.75 -22.55
CA ALA A 417 41.30 -12.74 -21.85
C ALA A 417 41.17 -11.54 -20.89
N ARG A 418 42.26 -11.15 -20.21
CA ARG A 418 42.32 -9.96 -19.35
C ARG A 418 42.16 -8.64 -20.13
N ALA A 419 42.52 -8.61 -21.40
CA ALA A 419 42.38 -7.45 -22.28
C ALA A 419 40.94 -7.23 -22.76
N SER A 420 40.17 -8.31 -22.99
CA SER A 420 38.76 -8.23 -23.41
C SER A 420 37.86 -7.49 -22.39
N ALA A 421 38.12 -7.67 -21.09
CA ALA A 421 37.40 -7.00 -20.01
C ALA A 421 37.74 -5.50 -19.87
N ARG A 422 38.89 -5.05 -20.38
CA ARG A 422 39.28 -3.62 -20.43
C ARG A 422 38.72 -2.91 -21.67
N GLY A 423 38.47 -3.64 -22.76
CA GLY A 423 37.98 -3.09 -24.04
C GLY A 423 36.54 -2.54 -24.00
N THR A 424 35.65 -3.14 -23.20
CA THR A 424 34.22 -2.81 -23.22
C THR A 424 33.88 -1.44 -22.63
N ALA A 425 34.75 -0.84 -21.81
CA ALA A 425 34.49 0.47 -21.21
C ALA A 425 34.69 1.60 -22.24
N ARG A 426 35.78 1.57 -23.01
CA ARG A 426 36.06 2.56 -24.06
C ARG A 426 35.01 2.54 -25.17
N GLU A 427 34.54 1.35 -25.54
CA GLU A 427 33.47 1.19 -26.52
C GLU A 427 32.13 1.73 -26.02
N ARG A 428 31.76 1.49 -24.76
CA ARG A 428 30.52 2.03 -24.15
C ARG A 428 30.52 3.56 -24.04
N TRP A 429 31.65 4.18 -23.69
CA TRP A 429 31.78 5.64 -23.73
C TRP A 429 31.76 6.18 -25.16
N GLY A 430 32.29 5.44 -26.14
CA GLY A 430 32.17 5.76 -27.57
C GLY A 430 30.72 5.74 -28.05
N PHE A 431 29.94 4.71 -27.68
CA PHE A 431 28.51 4.63 -28.01
C PHE A 431 27.66 5.67 -27.27
N ALA A 432 27.98 5.98 -26.02
CA ALA A 432 27.30 7.06 -25.27
C ALA A 432 27.61 8.45 -25.87
N ALA A 433 28.85 8.72 -26.26
CA ALA A 433 29.23 9.97 -26.93
C ALA A 433 28.58 10.10 -28.33
N ALA A 434 28.49 9.00 -29.07
CA ALA A 434 27.78 8.96 -30.35
C ALA A 434 26.27 9.19 -30.16
N GLY A 435 25.66 8.59 -29.13
CA GLY A 435 24.25 8.82 -28.77
C GLY A 435 23.97 10.27 -28.37
N ILE A 436 24.86 10.90 -27.60
CA ILE A 436 24.77 12.32 -27.23
C ILE A 436 24.89 13.21 -28.46
N MET A 437 25.78 12.93 -29.42
CA MET A 437 25.88 13.71 -30.66
C MET A 437 24.64 13.58 -31.55
N VAL A 438 24.04 12.38 -31.63
CA VAL A 438 22.78 12.18 -32.38
C VAL A 438 21.64 12.95 -31.72
N LEU A 439 21.54 12.92 -30.38
CA LEU A 439 20.55 13.70 -29.63
C LEU A 439 20.78 15.20 -29.76
N LEU A 440 22.03 15.68 -29.76
CA LEU A 440 22.37 17.09 -29.97
C LEU A 440 22.03 17.55 -31.39
N GLY A 441 22.26 16.69 -32.39
CA GLY A 441 21.85 16.93 -33.78
C GLY A 441 20.33 16.99 -33.95
N LEU A 442 19.60 16.09 -33.28
CA LEU A 442 18.13 16.11 -33.27
C LEU A 442 17.59 17.36 -32.57
N ALA A 443 18.20 17.78 -31.45
CA ALA A 443 17.82 18.98 -30.70
C ALA A 443 18.09 20.29 -31.48
N LEU A 444 19.14 20.32 -32.31
CA LEU A 444 19.40 21.43 -33.22
C LEU A 444 18.40 21.50 -34.38
N LEU A 445 17.88 20.34 -34.84
CA LEU A 445 16.82 20.28 -35.84
C LEU A 445 15.45 20.72 -35.30
N TRP A 446 15.24 20.58 -33.99
CA TRP A 446 14.01 20.92 -33.27
C TRP A 446 14.05 22.29 -32.58
N ARG A 447 14.96 23.19 -32.99
CA ARG A 447 14.96 24.56 -32.47
C ARG A 447 13.79 25.35 -33.10
N PRO A 448 12.74 25.73 -32.35
CA PRO A 448 11.69 26.57 -32.90
C PRO A 448 12.26 27.97 -33.17
N ARG A 449 11.94 28.52 -34.34
CA ARG A 449 12.28 29.91 -34.69
C ARG A 449 11.62 30.83 -33.66
N ARG A 450 12.44 31.47 -32.81
CA ARG A 450 11.97 32.53 -31.91
C ARG A 450 11.52 33.70 -32.77
N THR A 451 10.23 33.99 -32.73
CA THR A 451 9.69 35.31 -33.07
C THR A 451 10.14 36.28 -31.99
N GLU A 452 10.93 37.28 -32.37
CA GLU A 452 11.33 38.38 -31.50
C GLU A 452 10.08 39.16 -31.07
N ALA A 453 9.75 39.10 -29.78
CA ALA A 453 8.90 40.07 -29.13
C ALA A 453 9.81 41.20 -28.62
N VAL A 454 9.58 42.39 -29.15
CA VAL A 454 10.22 43.65 -28.73
C VAL A 454 9.56 44.10 -27.43
N ASP A 455 10.35 44.24 -26.37
CA ASP A 455 9.95 44.89 -25.12
C ASP A 455 10.56 46.30 -25.09
N PRO A 456 9.79 47.37 -24.82
CA PRO A 456 10.29 48.74 -24.83
C PRO A 456 11.00 49.06 -23.51
N ALA A 457 12.26 49.48 -23.60
CA ALA A 457 13.03 49.96 -22.47
C ALA A 457 12.69 51.41 -22.11
N LEU A 458 12.53 51.67 -20.81
CA LEU A 458 12.72 52.99 -20.20
C LEU A 458 13.93 52.88 -19.27
N ASP A 459 15.06 53.47 -19.63
CA ASP A 459 15.50 54.65 -18.90
C ASP A 459 16.58 55.44 -19.68
N ASP A 460 16.26 56.72 -19.80
CA ASP A 460 17.12 57.89 -19.64
C ASP A 460 18.49 57.93 -20.33
N THR A 461 18.61 58.80 -21.33
CA THR A 461 19.52 59.95 -21.38
C THR A 461 19.77 60.36 -22.83
N THR A 462 19.32 61.56 -23.21
CA THR A 462 20.16 62.68 -23.67
C THR A 462 19.27 63.76 -24.31
N LEU A 463 19.42 64.98 -23.80
CA LEU A 463 19.12 66.28 -24.42
C LEU A 463 19.53 66.28 -25.92
N ASP A 464 18.88 66.95 -26.87
CA ASP A 464 18.81 68.41 -26.97
C ASP A 464 18.00 68.85 -28.22
N GLU A 465 17.41 70.03 -28.10
CA GLU A 465 17.12 71.08 -29.09
C GLU A 465 16.58 70.84 -30.54
N THR A 466 15.43 71.49 -30.76
CA THR A 466 15.07 72.41 -31.88
C THR A 466 14.46 71.85 -33.18
N LEU A 467 13.18 72.18 -33.45
CA LEU A 467 12.72 73.16 -34.48
C LEU A 467 11.23 73.00 -34.83
N GLU A 468 10.48 74.06 -34.54
CA GLU A 468 9.39 74.70 -35.31
C GLU A 468 8.13 73.94 -35.80
N ALA A 469 6.97 74.53 -35.44
CA ALA A 469 5.58 74.28 -35.86
C ALA A 469 5.29 74.89 -37.27
N PRO A 470 4.03 75.13 -37.75
CA PRO A 470 2.68 74.74 -37.31
C PRO A 470 1.72 74.32 -38.47
N SER A 471 0.46 73.96 -38.17
CA SER A 471 -0.80 74.56 -38.70
C SER A 471 -2.00 73.61 -38.71
N LEU A 472 -3.11 74.09 -38.13
CA LEU A 472 -4.49 73.58 -38.26
C LEU A 472 -5.08 74.00 -39.63
N PRO A 473 -6.25 73.46 -40.03
CA PRO A 473 -7.47 74.20 -39.72
C PRO A 473 -8.67 73.34 -39.27
N GLU A 474 -9.54 74.02 -38.55
CA GLU A 474 -10.89 73.66 -38.14
C GLU A 474 -11.85 73.48 -39.34
N ALA A 475 -12.88 72.66 -39.16
CA ALA A 475 -14.20 72.94 -39.71
C ALA A 475 -15.28 72.36 -38.79
N ASP A 476 -16.02 73.31 -38.21
CA ASP A 476 -17.29 73.22 -37.51
C ASP A 476 -18.39 72.51 -38.31
N VAL A 477 -19.41 72.00 -37.60
CA VAL A 477 -20.86 72.21 -37.81
C VAL A 477 -21.65 71.15 -37.02
N THR A 478 -22.05 71.53 -35.80
CA THR A 478 -23.44 71.64 -35.30
C THR A 478 -24.54 70.80 -35.98
N LEU A 479 -25.65 70.37 -35.38
CA LEU A 479 -26.24 70.33 -34.04
C LEU A 479 -27.53 69.50 -34.23
N ALA A 480 -27.96 68.80 -33.17
CA ALA A 480 -29.37 68.57 -32.80
C ALA A 480 -30.20 67.63 -33.73
N ASP A 481 -31.20 66.89 -33.27
CA ASP A 481 -31.85 66.74 -31.97
C ASP A 481 -32.75 65.49 -32.03
N GLN A 482 -33.06 64.93 -30.86
CA GLN A 482 -34.39 64.48 -30.38
C GLN A 482 -35.37 63.80 -31.39
N THR A 483 -36.06 62.69 -31.10
CA THR A 483 -36.79 62.34 -29.87
C THR A 483 -37.44 60.95 -30.06
N LEU A 484 -37.45 60.14 -29.00
CA LEU A 484 -38.50 59.14 -28.69
C LEU A 484 -39.83 59.86 -28.35
N PRO A 485 -40.99 59.21 -28.10
CA PRO A 485 -41.33 57.78 -28.08
C PRO A 485 -42.66 57.42 -28.78
N GLY A 486 -42.98 56.13 -28.77
CA GLY A 486 -44.33 55.55 -28.88
C GLY A 486 -44.32 54.15 -28.33
#